data_AF-A0A1Y3X318-F1
#
_entry.id   AF-A0A1Y3X318-F1
#
_cell.length_a   1.000
_cell.length_b   1.000
_cell.length_c   1.000
_cell.angle_alpha   90.00
_cell.angle_beta   90.00
_cell.angle_gamma   90.00
#
_symmetry.space_group_name_H-M   'P 1'
#
loop_
_entity.id
_entity.type
_entity.pdbx_description
1 polymer ?
#
loop_
_entity_poly.entity_id
_entity_poly.type
_entity_poly.pdbx_seq_one_letter_code
_entity_poly.pdbx_strand_id
1 'polypeptide(L)'
;MKWIKEPIPLTGYYEQMLALDKREAALLARILQKPLKELRKRLERLDDIHESGEATERQENRRCETEEKVSLLEHFIAISPNK
;
A
#
# COMPACT_ATOMS: atom_id res chain seq x y z
N MET A 1 -17.70 8.67 1.79
CA MET A 1 -16.90 8.39 0.57
C MET A 1 -17.65 8.86 -0.66
N LYS A 2 -16.99 9.57 -1.57
CA LYS A 2 -17.55 9.97 -2.88
C LYS A 2 -16.47 9.99 -3.95
N TRP A 3 -16.82 9.65 -5.19
CA TRP A 3 -15.91 9.84 -6.32
C TRP A 3 -15.76 11.33 -6.63
N ILE A 4 -14.53 11.78 -6.79
CA ILE A 4 -14.16 13.13 -7.19
C ILE A 4 -13.25 13.08 -8.41
N LYS A 5 -13.13 14.21 -9.11
CA LYS A 5 -12.17 14.40 -10.20
C LYS A 5 -11.13 15.41 -9.74
N GLU A 6 -9.89 14.99 -9.56
CA GLU A 6 -8.78 15.86 -9.21
C GLU A 6 -7.90 16.11 -10.44
N PRO A 7 -7.47 17.36 -10.69
CA PRO A 7 -6.52 17.64 -11.76
C PRO A 7 -5.14 17.09 -11.37
N ILE A 8 -4.52 16.31 -12.25
CA ILE A 8 -3.14 15.87 -12.07
C ILE A 8 -2.23 17.07 -12.38
N PRO A 9 -1.37 17.51 -11.44
CA PRO A 9 -0.46 18.61 -11.67
C PRO A 9 0.38 18.40 -12.94
N LEU A 10 0.55 19.46 -13.73
CA LEU A 10 1.44 19.51 -14.90
C LEU A 10 1.04 18.66 -16.12
N THR A 11 -0.11 17.96 -16.09
CA THR A 11 -0.54 17.13 -17.24
C THR A 11 -1.82 17.63 -17.91
N GLY A 12 -2.62 18.47 -17.23
CA GLY A 12 -3.91 18.96 -17.74
C GLY A 12 -5.03 17.90 -17.75
N TYR A 13 -4.74 16.67 -17.31
CA TYR A 13 -5.72 15.59 -17.18
C TYR A 13 -6.35 15.57 -15.79
N TYR A 14 -7.53 14.94 -15.69
CA TYR A 14 -8.23 14.70 -14.44
C TYR A 14 -8.21 13.21 -14.10
N GLU A 15 -7.92 12.89 -12.85
CA GLU A 15 -7.99 11.53 -12.32
C GLU A 15 -9.22 11.35 -11.45
N GLN A 16 -9.87 10.18 -11.56
CA GLN A 16 -10.96 9.82 -10.67
C GLN A 16 -10.40 9.27 -9.37
N MET A 17 -10.71 9.93 -8.27
CA MET A 17 -10.24 9.55 -6.93
C MET A 17 -11.41 9.34 -5.98
N LEU A 18 -11.27 8.43 -5.03
CA LEU A 18 -12.26 8.24 -3.96
C LEU A 18 -11.91 9.13 -2.78
N ALA A 19 -12.69 10.19 -2.56
CA ALA A 19 -12.52 11.08 -1.43
C ALA A 19 -12.98 10.40 -0.13
N LEU A 20 -12.09 10.40 0.87
CA LEU A 20 -12.35 9.92 2.22
C LEU A 20 -12.48 11.11 3.17
N ASP A 21 -13.49 11.11 4.04
CA ASP A 21 -13.48 12.03 5.17
C ASP A 21 -12.43 11.59 6.23
N LYS A 22 -12.08 12.48 7.17
CA LYS A 22 -11.07 12.18 8.19
C LYS A 22 -11.40 10.94 9.04
N ARG A 23 -12.69 10.69 9.32
CA ARG A 23 -13.14 9.55 10.13
C ARG A 23 -13.05 8.25 9.33
N GLU A 24 -13.44 8.30 8.06
CA GLU A 24 -13.35 7.18 7.11
C GLU A 24 -11.88 6.78 6.90
N ALA A 25 -10.99 7.75 6.65
CA ALA A 25 -9.56 7.52 6.52
C ALA A 25 -8.97 6.89 7.79
N ALA A 26 -9.27 7.45 8.98
CA ALA A 26 -8.79 6.91 10.25
C ALA A 26 -9.31 5.49 10.55
N LEU A 27 -10.57 5.18 10.17
CA LEU A 27 -11.14 3.84 10.33
C LEU A 27 -10.44 2.84 9.41
N LEU A 28 -10.27 3.17 8.12
CA LEU A 28 -9.58 2.32 7.17
C LEU A 28 -8.13 2.09 7.58
N ALA A 29 -7.40 3.14 7.98
CA ALA A 29 -6.02 3.01 8.44
C ALA A 29 -5.90 2.03 9.61
N ARG A 30 -6.84 2.06 10.57
CA ARG A 30 -6.88 1.11 11.70
C ARG A 30 -7.15 -0.33 11.25
N ILE A 31 -8.11 -0.52 10.34
CA ILE A 31 -8.45 -1.85 9.81
C ILE A 31 -7.25 -2.44 9.06
N LEU A 32 -6.54 -1.61 8.30
CA LEU A 32 -5.41 -2.02 7.46
C LEU A 32 -4.12 -2.31 8.24
N GLN A 33 -4.02 -1.94 9.52
CA GLN A 33 -2.86 -2.28 10.37
C GLN A 33 -2.60 -3.79 10.43
N LYS A 34 -3.64 -4.60 10.57
CA LYS A 34 -3.50 -6.05 10.68
C LYS A 34 -3.05 -6.68 9.35
N PRO A 35 -3.72 -6.41 8.20
CA PRO A 35 -3.23 -6.82 6.89
C PRO A 35 -1.80 -6.37 6.59
N LEU A 36 -1.42 -5.13 6.95
CA LEU A 36 -0.06 -4.63 6.76
C LEU A 36 0.96 -5.48 7.53
N LYS A 37 0.67 -5.83 8.79
CA LYS A 37 1.54 -6.69 9.60
C LYS A 37 1.70 -8.08 8.98
N GLU A 38 0.65 -8.64 8.40
CA GLU A 38 0.69 -9.94 7.71
C GLU A 38 1.49 -9.85 6.40
N LEU A 39 1.33 -8.78 5.63
CA LEU A 39 2.11 -8.53 4.41
C LEU A 39 3.60 -8.34 4.71
N ARG A 40 3.96 -7.59 5.76
CA ARG A 40 5.36 -7.43 6.18
C ARG A 40 6.02 -8.77 6.53
N LYS A 41 5.34 -9.62 7.29
CA LYS A 41 5.85 -10.98 7.59
C LYS A 41 6.01 -11.84 6.35
N ARG A 42 5.15 -11.65 5.35
CA ARG A 42 5.25 -12.37 4.08
C ARG A 42 6.43 -11.84 3.24
N LEU A 43 6.65 -10.54 3.25
CA LEU A 43 7.77 -9.89 2.59
C LEU A 43 9.09 -10.36 3.21
N GLU A 44 9.20 -10.35 4.54
CA GLU A 44 10.38 -10.85 5.28
C GLU A 44 10.75 -12.27 4.86
N ARG A 45 9.78 -13.19 4.76
CA ARG A 45 10.04 -14.56 4.27
C ARG A 45 10.49 -14.63 2.81
N LEU A 46 10.05 -13.71 1.97
CA LEU A 46 10.46 -13.65 0.57
C LEU A 46 11.85 -13.02 0.44
N ASP A 47 12.17 -12.05 1.29
CA ASP A 47 13.50 -11.46 1.41
C ASP A 47 14.52 -12.50 1.89
N ASP A 48 14.18 -13.33 2.90
CA ASP A 48 15.04 -14.45 3.34
C ASP A 48 15.40 -15.40 2.18
N ILE A 49 14.44 -15.70 1.29
CA ILE A 49 14.65 -16.57 0.12
C ILE A 49 15.44 -15.85 -0.98
N HIS A 50 15.26 -14.54 -1.12
CA HIS A 50 16.04 -13.71 -2.03
C HIS A 50 17.51 -13.66 -1.60
N GLU A 51 17.74 -13.38 -0.32
CA GLU A 51 19.08 -13.28 0.26
C GLU A 51 19.85 -14.61 0.25
N SER A 52 19.15 -15.75 0.29
CA SER A 52 19.79 -17.06 0.13
C SER A 52 20.28 -17.33 -1.30
N GLY A 53 19.84 -16.54 -2.29
CA GLY A 53 20.13 -16.73 -3.71
C GLY A 53 19.36 -17.88 -4.36
N GLU A 54 18.40 -18.48 -3.65
CA GLU A 54 17.59 -19.61 -4.14
C GLU A 54 16.23 -19.16 -4.72
N ALA A 55 15.98 -17.85 -4.76
CA ALA A 55 14.73 -17.29 -5.26
C ALA A 55 14.49 -17.64 -6.74
N THR A 56 13.35 -18.28 -6.99
CA THR A 56 12.81 -18.41 -8.33
C THR A 56 12.29 -17.07 -8.83
N GLU A 57 12.24 -16.89 -10.16
CA GLU A 57 11.64 -15.69 -10.79
C GLU A 57 10.21 -15.42 -10.29
N ARG A 58 9.42 -16.47 -10.05
CA ARG A 58 8.07 -16.35 -9.49
C ARG A 58 8.07 -15.83 -8.05
N GLN A 59 9.06 -16.21 -7.24
CA GLN A 59 9.21 -15.71 -5.87
C GLN A 59 9.67 -14.25 -5.89
N GLU A 60 10.57 -13.88 -6.80
CA GLU A 60 11.03 -12.49 -6.95
C GLU A 60 9.89 -11.57 -7.39
N ASN A 61 9.11 -11.96 -8.39
CA ASN A 61 7.94 -11.18 -8.81
C ASN A 61 6.94 -10.98 -7.65
N ARG A 62 6.71 -12.03 -6.84
CA ARG A 62 5.86 -11.93 -5.65
C ARG A 62 6.46 -11.03 -4.56
N ARG A 63 7.78 -10.98 -4.43
CA ARG A 63 8.50 -10.11 -3.50
C ARG A 63 8.24 -8.65 -3.88
N CYS A 64 8.53 -8.28 -5.12
CA CYS A 64 8.27 -6.94 -5.66
C CYS A 64 6.79 -6.51 -5.51
N GLU A 65 5.84 -7.35 -5.91
CA GLU A 65 4.41 -7.05 -5.73
C GLU A 65 4.01 -6.86 -4.25
N THR A 66 4.64 -7.60 -3.34
CA THR A 66 4.37 -7.51 -1.90
C THR A 66 4.99 -6.22 -1.34
N GLU A 67 6.19 -5.87 -1.78
CA GLU A 67 6.90 -4.64 -1.43
C GLU A 67 6.12 -3.38 -1.84
N GLU A 68 5.59 -3.35 -3.07
CA GLU A 68 4.71 -2.27 -3.54
C GLU A 68 3.46 -2.12 -2.67
N LYS A 69 2.79 -3.24 -2.35
CA LYS A 69 1.59 -3.24 -1.49
C LYS A 69 1.88 -2.75 -0.08
N VAL A 70 3.01 -3.19 0.51
CA VAL A 70 3.46 -2.73 1.84
C VAL A 70 3.71 -1.23 1.80
N SER A 71 4.48 -0.75 0.83
CA SER A 71 4.82 0.67 0.67
C SER A 71 3.57 1.55 0.54
N LEU A 72 2.60 1.13 -0.27
CA LEU A 72 1.35 1.86 -0.46
C LEU A 72 0.51 1.92 0.83
N LEU A 73 0.40 0.81 1.55
CA LEU A 73 -0.35 0.76 2.81
C LEU A 73 0.33 1.56 3.92
N GLU A 74 1.66 1.52 4.00
CA GLU A 74 2.45 2.32 4.94
C GLU A 74 2.26 3.81 4.68
N HIS A 75 2.36 4.22 3.41
CA HIS A 75 2.11 5.60 3.00
C HIS A 75 0.69 6.04 3.37
N PHE A 76 -0.33 5.25 3.01
CA PHE A 76 -1.72 5.54 3.34
C PHE A 76 -1.95 5.71 4.85
N ILE A 77 -1.38 4.81 5.66
CA ILE A 77 -1.49 4.86 7.11
C ILE A 77 -0.76 6.09 7.68
N ALA A 78 0.41 6.45 7.14
CA ALA A 78 1.21 7.58 7.60
C ALA A 78 0.53 8.94 7.34
N ILE A 79 -0.16 9.08 6.20
CA ILE A 79 -0.91 10.31 5.86
C ILE A 79 -2.32 10.34 6.48
N SER A 80 -2.80 9.20 6.97
CA SER A 80 -4.12 9.11 7.60
C SER A 80 -4.11 9.78 8.97
N PRO A 81 -5.15 10.55 9.33
CA PRO A 81 -5.21 11.23 10.61
C PRO A 81 -5.20 10.21 11.76
N ASN A 82 -4.19 10.29 12.62
CA ASN A 82 -4.23 9.66 13.93
C ASN A 82 -5.31 10.37 14.76
N LYS A 83 -6.16 9.57 15.42
CA LYS A 83 -7.28 10.07 16.23
C LYS A 83 -6.87 11.20 17.16
#